data_AF-A0A2M7P4E9-F1
#
_entry.id   AF-A0A2M7P4E9-F1
#
_cell.length_a   1.000
_cell.length_b   1.000
_cell.length_c   1.000
_cell.angle_alpha   90.00
_cell.angle_beta   90.00
_cell.angle_gamma   90.00
#
_symmetry.space_group_name_H-M   'P 1'
#
loop_
_entity.id
_entity.type
_entity.pdbx_description
1 polymer ?
#
loop_
_entity_poly.entity_id
_entity_poly.type
_entity_poly.pdbx_seq_one_letter_code
_entity_poly.pdbx_strand_id
1 'polypeptide(L)'
;EAKNSANVLGYRPCVGMVGGWIYFHGQTDGSYSRNNCKEIKPDDEQWQWLVQRLPEYLEKIGRPELLAPLAVREEWKILMSITPQERALMFAGPMPMAQFRAKVWTPALGGDPLRDLAPGLDRSPIGVIETGDLRRRQPYWANQQSSAPCAFFCPVHIPTIDRLRLIREGKIEEAYQLVLDYTPLPASVCGAVCPNLCMQNCSRQYVDEAIDVAFLGRAVQAAKPPKPAPALGKKVAIIGGGPGGMNAAWQLAKAGIEAHIFEKDNQVGGKLAQVIPWERLPRAVWEAEIKRFLAMPGIIVHFGVTMTRAKMDELKAEFDYVVVAVGTHEPRRIPFPGHERVIPALDFLKAGKSANPPKVGRQVVIIGAGNVGCDVACEAYRMGAEEVRLVDIQKPLAFGKEKATAEALGATFHWPVMTKEITEQGLLAKDGALYPAQTVIISIGDVPALKFLPETVEVLTVGGAGWIKTDAAGRTSDPKILAVGDVEKPGLATNALGRGKDAADFIIATVQGKEWQPFKKGLIPADSLTLAHYCPTQDPGASQAEEADRCLSCGTCRDCHLCETICPQNAISRQKTIDKAYQYVVNPDRCIACGFCRDTCPCGIWVMQPFD
;
A
#
# COMPACT_ATOMS: atom_id res chain seq x y z
N GLU A 1 57.66 -10.96 -58.82
CA GLU A 1 58.97 -10.84 -58.15
C GLU A 1 58.77 -10.68 -56.66
N ALA A 2 59.60 -11.29 -55.82
CA ALA A 2 59.60 -11.01 -54.38
C ALA A 2 59.99 -9.55 -54.17
N LYS A 3 59.20 -8.77 -53.41
CA LYS A 3 59.47 -7.34 -53.17
C LYS A 3 60.77 -7.09 -52.41
N ASN A 4 61.34 -8.12 -51.77
CA ASN A 4 62.71 -8.15 -51.29
C ASN A 4 63.39 -9.37 -51.90
N SER A 5 64.30 -9.17 -52.85
CA SER A 5 65.06 -10.25 -53.50
C SER A 5 66.01 -10.97 -52.56
N ALA A 6 66.29 -10.41 -51.38
CA ALA A 6 67.16 -10.99 -50.37
C ALA A 6 66.44 -11.84 -49.30
N ASN A 7 65.10 -11.82 -49.21
CA ASN A 7 64.34 -12.63 -48.24
C ASN A 7 63.66 -13.82 -48.93
N VAL A 8 64.16 -15.03 -48.64
CA VAL A 8 63.66 -16.27 -49.26
C VAL A 8 62.27 -16.71 -48.77
N LEU A 9 61.84 -16.28 -47.58
CA LEU A 9 60.54 -16.69 -46.98
C LEU A 9 59.39 -15.73 -47.33
N GLY A 10 59.68 -14.57 -47.91
CA GLY A 10 58.68 -13.55 -48.27
C GLY A 10 58.04 -12.84 -47.06
N TYR A 11 56.93 -12.13 -47.30
CA TYR A 11 56.24 -11.30 -46.28
C TYR A 11 55.36 -12.11 -45.30
N ARG A 12 54.95 -13.33 -45.65
CA ARG A 12 54.04 -14.08 -44.77
C ARG A 12 54.84 -14.59 -43.57
N PRO A 13 54.64 -14.04 -42.35
CA PRO A 13 55.33 -14.57 -41.19
C PRO A 13 54.96 -16.04 -41.08
N CYS A 14 55.94 -16.94 -40.97
CA CYS A 14 55.66 -18.35 -40.70
C CYS A 14 55.05 -18.44 -39.30
N VAL A 15 53.72 -18.52 -39.24
CA VAL A 15 52.98 -18.71 -37.99
C VAL A 15 52.52 -20.16 -37.93
N GLY A 16 53.21 -20.95 -37.11
CA GLY A 16 52.74 -22.26 -36.65
C GLY A 16 52.71 -23.38 -37.69
N MET A 17 53.73 -24.24 -37.66
CA MET A 17 53.56 -25.65 -38.03
C MET A 17 53.87 -26.45 -36.77
N VAL A 18 52.87 -27.14 -36.20
CA VAL A 18 53.10 -28.02 -35.05
C VAL A 18 53.66 -29.34 -35.60
N GLY A 19 54.93 -29.61 -35.30
CA GLY A 19 55.60 -30.88 -35.64
C GLY A 19 56.39 -30.92 -36.96
N GLY A 20 56.59 -29.78 -37.65
CA GLY A 20 57.36 -29.71 -38.90
C GLY A 20 58.57 -28.78 -38.82
N TRP A 21 59.67 -29.16 -39.48
CA TRP A 21 60.87 -28.33 -39.67
C TRP A 21 60.86 -27.68 -41.05
N ILE A 22 61.12 -26.37 -41.11
CA ILE A 22 61.22 -25.67 -42.39
C ILE A 22 62.70 -25.49 -42.72
N TYR A 23 63.18 -26.29 -43.68
CA TYR A 23 64.51 -26.12 -44.28
C TYR A 23 64.44 -25.03 -45.34
N PHE A 24 65.34 -24.05 -45.27
CA PHE A 24 65.47 -23.02 -46.28
C PHE A 24 66.93 -22.70 -46.57
N HIS A 25 67.21 -22.35 -47.83
CA HIS A 25 68.54 -22.01 -48.33
C HIS A 25 68.60 -20.50 -48.62
N GLY A 26 69.45 -19.76 -47.90
CA GLY A 26 69.60 -18.31 -48.05
C GLY A 26 69.23 -17.48 -46.82
N GLN A 27 69.09 -16.15 -46.99
CA GLN A 27 68.86 -15.20 -45.90
C GLN A 27 67.37 -14.89 -45.67
N THR A 28 67.06 -14.46 -44.44
CA THR A 28 65.73 -13.95 -44.03
C THR A 28 65.90 -12.56 -43.42
N ASP A 29 64.85 -11.74 -43.45
CA ASP A 29 64.80 -10.42 -42.82
C ASP A 29 64.40 -10.47 -41.32
N GLY A 30 64.31 -11.69 -40.74
CA GLY A 30 63.90 -11.88 -39.36
C GLY A 30 62.39 -11.72 -39.10
N SER A 31 61.55 -11.75 -40.14
CA SER A 31 60.08 -11.61 -40.05
C SER A 31 59.34 -12.79 -39.39
N TYR A 32 60.03 -13.82 -38.89
CA TYR A 32 59.41 -14.93 -38.16
C TYR A 32 59.12 -14.57 -36.69
N SER A 33 58.14 -15.25 -36.09
CA SER A 33 57.78 -15.01 -34.69
C SER A 33 58.85 -15.54 -33.73
N ARG A 34 59.61 -14.64 -33.09
CA ARG A 34 60.63 -14.98 -32.08
C ARG A 34 60.08 -15.63 -30.80
N ASN A 35 58.76 -15.52 -30.57
CA ASN A 35 58.08 -16.14 -29.43
C ASN A 35 57.63 -17.58 -29.72
N ASN A 36 57.57 -17.98 -30.99
CA ASN A 36 57.01 -19.26 -31.40
C ASN A 36 58.01 -20.15 -32.16
N CYS A 37 59.00 -19.56 -32.85
CA CYS A 37 59.98 -20.29 -33.66
C CYS A 37 61.40 -19.80 -33.35
N LYS A 38 62.38 -20.70 -33.49
CA LYS A 38 63.81 -20.43 -33.43
C LYS A 38 64.48 -20.86 -34.73
N GLU A 39 65.48 -20.09 -35.15
CA GLU A 39 66.34 -20.39 -36.29
C GLU A 39 67.58 -21.15 -35.79
N ILE A 40 67.86 -22.31 -36.38
CA ILE A 40 69.04 -23.12 -36.09
C ILE A 40 69.73 -23.56 -37.38
N LYS A 41 71.01 -23.98 -37.26
CA LYS A 41 71.70 -24.69 -38.34
C LYS A 41 71.38 -26.19 -38.28
N PRO A 42 71.30 -26.89 -39.44
CA PRO A 42 71.09 -28.34 -39.46
C PRO A 42 72.18 -29.09 -38.70
N ASP A 43 71.80 -29.99 -37.79
CA ASP A 43 72.69 -30.99 -37.20
C ASP A 43 73.01 -32.13 -38.20
N ASP A 44 73.80 -33.12 -37.78
CA ASP A 44 74.30 -34.17 -38.68
C ASP A 44 73.16 -35.06 -39.20
N GLU A 45 72.17 -35.37 -38.37
CA GLU A 45 71.01 -36.21 -38.74
C GLU A 45 70.08 -35.44 -39.68
N GLN A 46 69.80 -34.18 -39.37
CA GLN A 46 69.02 -33.26 -40.19
C GLN A 46 69.66 -33.02 -41.56
N TRP A 47 70.98 -32.84 -41.59
CA TRP A 47 71.72 -32.66 -42.82
C TRP A 47 71.71 -33.92 -43.67
N GLN A 48 71.95 -35.10 -43.08
CA GLN A 48 71.87 -36.37 -43.80
C GLN A 48 70.49 -36.61 -44.39
N TRP A 49 69.43 -36.35 -43.63
CA TRP A 49 68.05 -36.44 -44.10
C TRP A 49 67.80 -35.58 -45.34
N LEU A 50 68.28 -34.33 -45.32
CA LEU A 50 68.11 -33.38 -46.41
C LEU A 50 68.88 -33.83 -47.65
N VAL A 51 70.17 -34.14 -47.50
CA VAL A 51 71.05 -34.52 -48.61
C VAL A 51 70.65 -35.85 -49.26
N GLN A 52 70.14 -36.82 -48.50
CA GLN A 52 69.67 -38.09 -49.06
C GLN A 52 68.43 -37.92 -49.95
N ARG A 53 67.56 -36.95 -49.65
CA ARG A 53 66.29 -36.74 -50.37
C ARG A 53 66.35 -35.66 -51.43
N LEU A 54 67.34 -34.78 -51.35
CA LEU A 54 67.53 -33.69 -52.29
C LEU A 54 67.70 -34.16 -53.76
N PRO A 55 68.43 -35.26 -54.08
CA PRO A 55 68.52 -35.76 -55.45
C PRO A 55 67.16 -36.13 -56.05
N GLU A 56 66.35 -36.90 -55.32
CA GLU A 56 65.01 -37.32 -55.78
C GLU A 56 64.08 -36.10 -55.97
N TYR A 57 64.17 -35.12 -55.07
CA TYR A 57 63.42 -33.88 -55.20
C TYR A 57 63.82 -33.07 -56.44
N LEU A 58 65.12 -32.91 -56.67
CA LEU A 58 65.66 -32.17 -57.81
C LEU A 58 65.35 -32.84 -59.15
N GLU A 59 65.33 -34.18 -59.18
CA GLU A 59 64.90 -34.95 -60.35
C GLU A 59 63.42 -34.72 -60.66
N LYS A 60 62.54 -34.75 -59.64
CA LYS A 60 61.09 -34.50 -59.81
C LYS A 60 60.76 -33.10 -60.33
N ILE A 61 61.58 -32.09 -60.02
CA ILE A 61 61.40 -30.73 -60.55
C ILE A 61 62.17 -30.49 -61.85
N GLY A 62 62.83 -31.51 -62.41
CA GLY A 62 63.58 -31.44 -63.66
C GLY A 62 64.84 -30.59 -63.60
N ARG A 63 65.46 -30.45 -62.42
CA ARG A 63 66.64 -29.60 -62.17
C ARG A 63 67.78 -30.34 -61.44
N PRO A 64 68.23 -31.51 -61.93
CA PRO A 64 69.27 -32.31 -61.27
C PRO A 64 70.62 -31.59 -61.18
N GLU A 65 70.88 -30.60 -62.04
CA GLU A 65 72.13 -29.82 -62.06
C GLU A 65 72.33 -28.98 -60.79
N LEU A 66 71.26 -28.72 -60.03
CA LEU A 66 71.31 -27.91 -58.80
C LEU A 66 71.79 -28.70 -57.57
N LEU A 67 72.11 -29.99 -57.71
CA LEU A 67 72.50 -30.81 -56.56
C LEU A 67 73.81 -30.34 -55.93
N ALA A 68 74.84 -30.09 -56.75
CA ALA A 68 76.14 -29.63 -56.26
C ALA A 68 76.08 -28.28 -55.51
N PRO A 69 75.42 -27.22 -56.03
CA PRO A 69 75.32 -25.95 -55.30
C PRO A 69 74.40 -26.02 -54.07
N LEU A 70 73.37 -26.86 -54.07
CA LEU A 70 72.46 -26.98 -52.91
C LEU A 70 72.96 -27.94 -51.82
N ALA A 71 73.99 -28.75 -52.09
CA ALA A 71 74.59 -29.66 -51.11
C ALA A 71 75.65 -28.99 -50.21
N VAL A 72 75.49 -27.69 -49.91
CA VAL A 72 76.39 -26.92 -49.03
C VAL A 72 75.70 -26.66 -47.68
N ARG A 73 76.12 -27.37 -46.62
CA ARG A 73 75.47 -27.34 -45.30
C ARG A 73 75.34 -25.94 -44.71
N GLU A 74 76.37 -25.11 -44.86
CA GLU A 74 76.44 -23.81 -44.21
C GLU A 74 75.47 -22.77 -44.76
N GLU A 75 74.90 -23.02 -45.93
CA GLU A 75 73.91 -22.14 -46.57
C GLU A 75 72.47 -22.52 -46.21
N TRP A 76 72.28 -23.66 -45.53
CA TRP A 76 70.97 -24.12 -45.05
C TRP A 76 70.72 -23.72 -43.60
N LYS A 77 69.47 -23.36 -43.35
CA LYS A 77 68.93 -23.04 -42.02
C LYS A 77 67.61 -23.74 -41.81
N ILE A 78 67.25 -23.94 -40.54
CA ILE A 78 66.00 -24.57 -40.14
C ILE A 78 65.24 -23.63 -39.22
N LEU A 79 63.97 -23.33 -39.55
CA LEU A 79 63.03 -22.79 -38.58
C LEU A 79 62.32 -23.93 -37.87
N MET A 80 62.45 -23.96 -36.55
CA MET A 80 61.85 -24.96 -35.67
C MET A 80 60.99 -24.29 -34.60
N SER A 81 59.90 -24.94 -34.19
CA SER A 81 59.08 -24.46 -33.08
C SER A 81 59.85 -24.44 -31.76
N ILE A 82 59.65 -23.38 -30.96
CA ILE A 82 60.12 -23.31 -29.58
C ILE A 82 59.30 -24.29 -28.72
N THR A 83 59.96 -25.10 -27.90
CA THR A 83 59.28 -26.10 -27.07
C THR A 83 58.49 -25.44 -25.93
N PRO A 84 57.47 -26.10 -25.35
CA PRO A 84 56.75 -25.57 -24.19
C PRO A 84 57.67 -25.22 -23.02
N GLN A 85 58.73 -26.01 -22.79
CA GLN A 85 59.72 -25.79 -21.74
C GLN A 85 60.54 -24.52 -22.00
N GLU A 86 61.02 -24.34 -23.23
CA GLU A 86 61.73 -23.12 -23.63
C GLU A 86 60.83 -21.88 -23.53
N ARG A 87 59.55 -22.02 -23.92
CA ARG A 87 58.56 -20.94 -23.82
C ARG A 87 58.28 -20.53 -22.38
N ALA A 88 58.22 -21.50 -21.46
CA ALA A 88 58.03 -21.23 -20.03
C ALA A 88 59.19 -20.43 -19.42
N LEU A 89 60.42 -20.64 -19.92
CA LEU A 89 61.59 -19.85 -19.52
C LEU A 89 61.61 -18.44 -20.12
N MET A 90 60.96 -18.23 -21.28
CA MET A 90 60.90 -16.93 -21.94
C MET A 90 59.81 -15.99 -21.39
N PHE A 91 58.79 -16.51 -20.70
CA PHE A 91 57.58 -15.74 -20.36
C PHE A 91 57.28 -15.77 -18.85
N ALA A 92 57.45 -14.63 -18.17
CA ALA A 92 57.27 -14.48 -16.72
C ALA A 92 55.80 -14.34 -16.27
N GLY A 93 54.88 -15.10 -16.88
CA GLY A 93 53.44 -15.09 -16.56
C GLY A 93 52.61 -14.04 -17.31
N PRO A 94 51.27 -14.06 -17.16
CA PRO A 94 50.38 -13.12 -17.83
C PRO A 94 50.63 -11.69 -17.32
N MET A 95 50.67 -10.73 -18.24
CA MET A 95 50.88 -9.32 -17.92
C MET A 95 49.77 -8.79 -16.98
N PRO A 96 50.11 -8.19 -15.83
CA PRO A 96 49.11 -7.56 -14.96
C PRO A 96 48.31 -6.49 -15.71
N MET A 97 47.02 -6.35 -15.41
CA MET A 97 46.15 -5.39 -16.13
C MET A 97 46.62 -3.94 -16.07
N ALA A 98 47.22 -3.51 -14.96
CA ALA A 98 47.84 -2.18 -14.88
C ALA A 98 48.96 -2.02 -15.91
N GLN A 99 49.78 -3.06 -16.10
CA GLN A 99 50.90 -3.07 -17.02
C GLN A 99 50.42 -3.21 -18.48
N PHE A 100 49.37 -3.99 -18.73
CA PHE A 100 48.70 -4.07 -20.03
C PHE A 100 48.08 -2.74 -20.43
N ARG A 101 47.37 -2.07 -19.50
CA ARG A 101 46.83 -0.72 -19.72
C ARG A 101 47.95 0.25 -20.13
N ALA A 102 49.04 0.27 -19.37
CA ALA A 102 50.14 1.22 -19.59
C ALA A 102 50.99 0.93 -20.84
N LYS A 103 51.29 -0.35 -21.12
CA LYS A 103 52.24 -0.74 -22.18
C LYS A 103 51.58 -1.10 -23.51
N VAL A 104 50.31 -1.49 -23.49
CA VAL A 104 49.61 -1.96 -24.70
C VAL A 104 48.42 -1.05 -25.01
N TRP A 105 47.47 -0.91 -24.08
CA TRP A 105 46.20 -0.21 -24.34
C TRP A 105 46.38 1.29 -24.60
N THR A 106 47.01 2.02 -23.67
CA THR A 106 47.19 3.48 -23.78
C THR A 106 48.05 3.87 -24.99
N PRO A 107 49.18 3.20 -25.29
CA PRO A 107 49.94 3.50 -26.51
C PRO A 107 49.18 3.16 -27.80
N ALA A 108 48.46 2.04 -27.84
CA ALA A 108 47.70 1.64 -29.03
C ALA A 108 46.57 2.64 -29.37
N LEU A 109 46.04 3.33 -28.37
CA LEU A 109 45.00 4.35 -28.54
C LEU A 109 45.56 5.77 -28.62
N GLY A 110 46.88 5.95 -28.61
CA GLY A 110 47.52 7.27 -28.65
C GLY A 110 47.29 8.13 -27.39
N GLY A 111 46.84 7.53 -26.28
CA GLY A 111 46.49 8.23 -25.04
C GLY A 111 45.26 7.64 -24.34
N ASP A 112 44.59 8.47 -23.53
CA ASP A 112 43.26 8.12 -23.00
C ASP A 112 42.23 8.22 -24.14
N PRO A 113 41.55 7.11 -24.51
CA PRO A 113 40.57 7.12 -25.60
C PRO A 113 39.37 8.04 -25.36
N LEU A 114 39.11 8.46 -24.12
CA LEU A 114 38.02 9.38 -23.78
C LEU A 114 38.50 10.83 -23.61
N ARG A 115 39.79 11.10 -23.87
CA ARG A 115 40.40 12.42 -23.69
C ARG A 115 39.71 13.51 -24.51
N ASP A 116 39.29 13.18 -25.73
CA ASP A 116 38.67 14.14 -26.64
C ASP A 116 37.21 14.41 -26.30
N LEU A 117 36.54 13.45 -25.64
CA LEU A 117 35.13 13.57 -25.25
C LEU A 117 34.93 14.34 -23.95
N ALA A 118 35.88 14.27 -23.03
CA ALA A 118 35.79 14.95 -21.73
C ALA A 118 37.18 15.30 -21.17
N PRO A 119 37.86 16.32 -21.74
CA PRO A 119 39.15 16.76 -21.27
C PRO A 119 39.04 17.34 -19.85
N GLY A 120 39.87 16.84 -18.93
CA GLY A 120 39.95 17.33 -17.54
C GLY A 120 39.05 16.61 -16.52
N LEU A 121 38.30 15.61 -16.94
CA LEU A 121 37.43 14.84 -16.06
C LEU A 121 38.28 13.77 -15.33
N ASP A 122 38.14 13.67 -14.01
CA ASP A 122 38.94 12.76 -13.18
C ASP A 122 38.80 11.30 -13.67
N ARG A 123 39.93 10.58 -13.69
CA ARG A 123 40.04 9.17 -14.12
C ARG A 123 40.60 8.29 -13.02
N SER A 124 40.71 8.83 -11.81
CA SER A 124 41.11 8.07 -10.63
C SER A 124 40.16 6.90 -10.44
N PRO A 125 40.67 5.70 -10.13
CA PRO A 125 39.82 4.57 -9.82
C PRO A 125 38.88 4.94 -8.66
N ILE A 126 37.58 4.80 -8.89
CA ILE A 126 36.58 4.90 -7.84
C ILE A 126 36.56 3.56 -7.12
N GLY A 127 36.60 3.57 -5.79
CA GLY A 127 36.45 2.40 -4.95
C GLY A 127 35.08 1.74 -5.10
N VAL A 128 35.00 0.50 -4.62
CA VAL A 128 33.74 -0.27 -4.65
C VAL A 128 32.74 0.26 -3.60
N ILE A 129 33.28 0.81 -2.51
CA ILE A 129 32.54 1.41 -1.40
C ILE A 129 33.02 2.85 -1.29
N GLU A 130 32.11 3.79 -1.55
CA GLU A 130 32.41 5.23 -1.57
C GLU A 130 31.51 6.00 -0.62
N THR A 131 31.97 7.20 -0.28
CA THR A 131 31.26 8.21 0.50
C THR A 131 31.05 9.49 -0.31
N GLY A 132 30.33 10.47 0.25
CA GLY A 132 30.13 11.76 -0.40
C GLY A 132 29.42 11.64 -1.74
N ASP A 133 29.92 12.36 -2.75
CA ASP A 133 29.26 12.48 -4.06
C ASP A 133 29.41 11.23 -4.95
N LEU A 134 30.36 10.33 -4.63
CA LEU A 134 30.63 9.13 -5.43
C LEU A 134 29.80 7.91 -4.98
N ARG A 135 28.93 8.09 -3.98
CA ARG A 135 28.05 7.02 -3.49
C ARG A 135 26.94 6.71 -4.50
N ARG A 136 26.55 5.43 -4.59
CA ARG A 136 25.47 5.00 -5.49
C ARG A 136 24.07 5.22 -4.94
N ARG A 137 23.94 5.20 -3.61
CA ARG A 137 22.68 5.29 -2.89
C ARG A 137 22.87 6.11 -1.63
N GLN A 138 21.78 6.63 -1.08
CA GLN A 138 21.77 7.26 0.23
C GLN A 138 20.58 6.77 1.06
N PRO A 139 20.76 6.54 2.37
CA PRO A 139 19.64 6.34 3.27
C PRO A 139 18.89 7.66 3.46
N TYR A 140 17.57 7.60 3.36
CA TYR A 140 16.67 8.72 3.52
C TYR A 140 15.66 8.42 4.64
N TRP A 141 15.53 9.36 5.58
CA TRP A 141 14.64 9.22 6.73
C TRP A 141 13.21 9.62 6.34
N ALA A 142 12.45 8.69 5.76
CA ALA A 142 11.11 8.91 5.22
C ALA A 142 10.00 8.88 6.30
N ASN A 143 10.23 9.57 7.42
CA ASN A 143 9.33 9.52 8.56
C ASN A 143 7.96 10.13 8.23
N GLN A 144 6.88 9.38 8.52
CA GLN A 144 5.49 9.76 8.26
C GLN A 144 5.14 10.06 6.79
N GLN A 145 5.97 9.67 5.82
CA GLN A 145 5.66 9.85 4.39
C GLN A 145 4.68 8.79 3.88
N SER A 146 4.77 7.58 4.41
CA SER A 146 3.81 6.50 4.19
C SER A 146 2.77 6.43 5.32
N SER A 147 1.61 5.87 5.02
CA SER A 147 0.55 5.59 5.97
C SER A 147 0.72 4.21 6.58
N ALA A 148 0.51 4.11 7.90
CA ALA A 148 0.29 2.82 8.55
C ALA A 148 -0.99 2.15 8.03
N PRO A 149 -1.06 0.81 7.95
CA PRO A 149 -2.26 0.11 7.51
C PRO A 149 -3.52 0.51 8.29
N CYS A 150 -3.38 0.69 9.61
CA CYS A 150 -4.51 1.08 10.47
C CYS A 150 -5.13 2.42 10.08
N ALA A 151 -4.34 3.40 9.61
CA ALA A 151 -4.84 4.70 9.15
C ALA A 151 -5.25 4.67 7.67
N PHE A 152 -4.54 3.88 6.85
CA PHE A 152 -4.83 3.71 5.42
C PHE A 152 -6.19 3.06 5.18
N PHE A 153 -6.49 1.95 5.87
CA PHE A 153 -7.75 1.22 5.72
C PHE A 153 -8.89 1.78 6.58
N CYS A 154 -8.61 2.69 7.51
CA CYS A 154 -9.65 3.40 8.24
C CYS A 154 -10.31 4.43 7.31
N PRO A 155 -11.62 4.36 7.04
CA PRO A 155 -12.28 5.33 6.17
C PRO A 155 -12.28 6.77 6.72
N VAL A 156 -11.99 6.95 8.01
CA VAL A 156 -11.87 8.26 8.68
C VAL A 156 -10.41 8.74 8.71
N HIS A 157 -9.45 7.86 8.39
CA HIS A 157 -8.01 8.13 8.42
C HIS A 157 -7.44 8.51 9.80
N ILE A 158 -7.96 7.90 10.86
CA ILE A 158 -7.51 8.15 12.24
C ILE A 158 -6.04 7.70 12.40
N PRO A 159 -5.11 8.58 12.80
CA PRO A 159 -3.70 8.26 12.94
C PRO A 159 -3.45 7.49 14.24
N THR A 160 -3.82 6.21 14.23
CA THR A 160 -3.75 5.32 15.41
C THR A 160 -2.33 5.19 15.96
N ILE A 161 -1.30 5.25 15.10
CA ILE A 161 0.10 5.20 15.55
C ILE A 161 0.47 6.43 16.39
N ASP A 162 0.03 7.62 15.99
CA ASP A 162 0.27 8.86 16.75
C ASP A 162 -0.48 8.84 18.08
N ARG A 163 -1.71 8.31 18.08
CA ARG A 163 -2.47 8.06 19.31
C ARG A 163 -1.69 7.16 20.29
N LEU A 164 -1.17 6.03 19.81
CA LEU A 164 -0.40 5.09 20.63
C LEU A 164 0.92 5.69 21.09
N ARG A 165 1.58 6.50 20.26
CA ARG A 165 2.76 7.28 20.68
C ARG A 165 2.44 8.19 21.86
N LEU A 166 1.34 8.96 21.80
CA LEU A 166 0.92 9.82 22.92
C LEU A 166 0.65 9.01 24.19
N ILE A 167 0.06 7.82 24.06
CA ILE A 167 -0.16 6.92 25.21
C ILE A 167 1.17 6.47 25.83
N ARG A 168 2.16 6.07 25.03
CA ARG A 168 3.52 5.74 25.53
C ARG A 168 4.21 6.91 26.21
N GLU A 169 3.96 8.13 25.75
CA GLU A 169 4.47 9.37 26.35
C GLU A 169 3.71 9.75 27.64
N GLY A 170 2.69 8.98 28.06
CA GLY A 170 1.85 9.28 29.22
C GLY A 170 0.81 10.38 28.97
N LYS A 171 0.66 10.86 27.73
CA LYS A 171 -0.24 11.95 27.33
C LYS A 171 -1.62 11.43 26.93
N ILE A 172 -2.31 10.80 27.88
CA ILE A 172 -3.59 10.12 27.63
C ILE A 172 -4.68 11.09 27.13
N GLU A 173 -4.78 12.27 27.74
CA GLU A 173 -5.77 13.28 27.33
C GLU A 173 -5.53 13.79 25.91
N GLU A 174 -4.27 14.01 25.52
CA GLU A 174 -3.93 14.38 24.14
C GLU A 174 -4.25 13.24 23.16
N ALA A 175 -4.05 11.97 23.58
CA ALA A 175 -4.41 10.81 22.78
C ALA A 175 -5.93 10.71 22.55
N TYR A 176 -6.74 11.04 23.56
CA TYR A 176 -8.20 11.10 23.44
C TYR A 176 -8.64 12.26 22.56
N GLN A 177 -8.03 13.43 22.75
CA GLN A 177 -8.34 14.59 21.94
C GLN A 177 -8.00 14.36 20.47
N LEU A 178 -6.87 13.71 20.17
CA LEU A 178 -6.49 13.33 18.81
C LEU A 178 -7.57 12.48 18.13
N VAL A 179 -8.20 11.53 18.82
CA VAL A 179 -9.26 10.72 18.21
C VAL A 179 -10.53 11.54 18.02
N LEU A 180 -10.88 12.36 19.01
CA LEU A 180 -12.00 13.31 18.91
C LEU A 180 -11.78 14.33 17.80
N ASP A 181 -10.55 14.57 17.37
CA ASP A 181 -10.30 15.44 16.24
C ASP A 181 -10.84 14.88 14.92
N TYR A 182 -11.05 13.57 14.84
CA TYR A 182 -11.48 12.87 13.62
C TYR A 182 -12.93 12.39 13.67
N THR A 183 -13.46 12.10 14.86
CA THR A 183 -14.84 11.62 15.02
C THR A 183 -15.46 11.94 16.37
N PRO A 184 -16.77 12.28 16.44
CA PRO A 184 -17.51 12.40 17.69
C PRO A 184 -17.88 11.05 18.33
N LEU A 185 -17.74 9.93 17.61
CA LEU A 185 -18.25 8.61 18.01
C LEU A 185 -17.15 7.51 18.15
N PRO A 186 -16.01 7.77 18.81
CA PRO A 186 -14.95 6.78 18.95
C PRO A 186 -15.37 5.50 19.70
N ALA A 187 -16.25 5.59 20.70
CA ALA A 187 -16.66 4.42 21.46
C ALA A 187 -17.82 3.67 20.77
N SER A 188 -18.84 4.39 20.30
CA SER A 188 -20.02 3.80 19.66
C SER A 188 -19.70 3.19 18.29
N VAL A 189 -18.91 3.89 17.48
CA VAL A 189 -18.56 3.38 16.15
C VAL A 189 -17.28 2.57 16.20
N CYS A 190 -16.13 3.18 16.52
CA CYS A 190 -14.85 2.45 16.47
C CYS A 190 -14.75 1.35 17.55
N GLY A 191 -15.37 1.57 18.72
CA GLY A 191 -15.32 0.62 19.83
C GLY A 191 -16.37 -0.49 19.82
N ALA A 192 -17.44 -0.38 19.04
CA ALA A 192 -18.57 -1.31 19.09
C ALA A 192 -19.12 -1.73 17.71
N VAL A 193 -19.47 -0.78 16.84
CA VAL A 193 -20.17 -1.09 15.58
C VAL A 193 -19.24 -1.45 14.42
N CYS A 194 -18.05 -0.83 14.35
CA CYS A 194 -17.09 -0.98 13.27
C CYS A 194 -16.58 -2.43 13.14
N PRO A 195 -16.44 -2.98 11.92
CA PRO A 195 -15.80 -4.29 11.71
C PRO A 195 -14.26 -4.25 11.88
N ASN A 196 -13.71 -3.09 12.20
CA ASN A 196 -12.29 -2.84 12.48
C ASN A 196 -11.34 -3.25 11.35
N LEU A 197 -11.55 -2.70 10.16
CA LEU A 197 -10.65 -2.88 9.00
C LEU A 197 -9.19 -2.52 9.33
N CYS A 198 -8.98 -1.58 10.25
CA CYS A 198 -7.66 -1.23 10.77
C CYS A 198 -6.98 -2.38 11.53
N MET A 199 -7.75 -3.20 12.25
CA MET A 199 -7.26 -4.38 12.97
C MET A 199 -7.05 -5.55 12.01
N GLN A 200 -7.95 -5.74 11.03
CA GLN A 200 -7.86 -6.81 10.02
C GLN A 200 -6.61 -6.70 9.13
N ASN A 201 -6.04 -5.50 9.00
CA ASN A 201 -4.86 -5.22 8.18
C ASN A 201 -3.66 -4.81 9.04
N CYS A 202 -3.70 -5.06 10.36
CA CYS A 202 -2.65 -4.61 11.26
C CYS A 202 -1.36 -5.41 11.03
N SER A 203 -0.24 -4.73 10.75
CA SER A 203 1.05 -5.41 10.58
C SER A 203 1.51 -6.21 11.80
N ARG A 204 0.97 -5.94 12.99
CA ARG A 204 1.28 -6.72 14.21
C ARG A 204 0.82 -8.18 14.10
N GLN A 205 -0.15 -8.50 13.23
CA GLN A 205 -0.60 -9.85 12.97
C GLN A 205 0.48 -10.78 12.38
N TYR A 206 1.58 -10.22 11.86
CA TYR A 206 2.75 -11.01 11.45
C TYR A 206 3.66 -11.43 12.62
N VAL A 207 3.39 -10.92 13.82
CA VAL A 207 4.10 -11.24 15.07
C VAL A 207 3.19 -12.03 16.01
N ASP A 208 2.01 -11.48 16.30
CA ASP A 208 0.98 -12.09 17.15
C ASP A 208 -0.44 -11.60 16.77
N GLU A 209 -1.10 -10.81 17.62
CA GLU A 209 -2.46 -10.32 17.42
C GLU A 209 -2.50 -8.82 17.09
N ALA A 210 -3.54 -8.40 16.38
CA ALA A 210 -3.74 -7.00 16.06
C ALA A 210 -3.84 -6.12 17.32
N ILE A 211 -3.46 -4.84 17.19
CA ILE A 211 -3.72 -3.84 18.24
C ILE A 211 -5.23 -3.70 18.43
N ASP A 212 -5.74 -3.76 19.65
CA ASP A 212 -7.17 -3.66 19.94
C ASP A 212 -7.65 -2.21 19.88
N VAL A 213 -7.82 -1.72 18.65
CA VAL A 213 -8.34 -0.37 18.39
C VAL A 213 -9.76 -0.20 18.91
N ALA A 214 -10.54 -1.27 19.07
CA ALA A 214 -11.89 -1.18 19.61
C ALA A 214 -11.87 -0.90 21.11
N PHE A 215 -11.02 -1.60 21.86
CA PHE A 215 -10.76 -1.30 23.28
C PHE A 215 -10.28 0.14 23.47
N LEU A 216 -9.31 0.56 22.64
CA LEU A 216 -8.85 1.95 22.65
C LEU A 216 -10.02 2.92 22.36
N GLY A 217 -10.87 2.65 21.37
CA GLY A 217 -12.05 3.47 21.06
C GLY A 217 -13.00 3.65 22.26
N ARG A 218 -13.31 2.56 22.98
CA ARG A 218 -14.16 2.59 24.18
C ARG A 218 -13.58 3.43 25.31
N ALA A 219 -12.26 3.46 25.45
CA ALA A 219 -11.59 4.23 26.50
C ALA A 219 -11.83 5.77 26.40
N VAL A 220 -12.23 6.28 25.23
CA VAL A 220 -12.49 7.72 24.99
C VAL A 220 -13.89 8.15 25.48
N GLN A 221 -14.72 7.23 25.98
CA GLN A 221 -16.12 7.50 26.34
C GLN A 221 -16.27 8.70 27.30
N ALA A 222 -15.38 8.86 28.28
CA ALA A 222 -15.46 9.91 29.29
C ALA A 222 -14.76 11.23 28.91
N ALA A 223 -14.12 11.31 27.74
CA ALA A 223 -13.39 12.50 27.32
C ALA A 223 -14.33 13.69 27.06
N LYS A 224 -13.85 14.90 27.33
CA LYS A 224 -14.59 16.17 27.10
C LYS A 224 -14.59 16.52 25.61
N PRO A 225 -15.56 17.35 25.13
CA PRO A 225 -15.50 17.84 23.76
C PRO A 225 -14.28 18.75 23.53
N PRO A 226 -13.72 18.77 22.31
CA PRO A 226 -12.69 19.72 21.90
C PRO A 226 -13.09 21.16 22.19
N LYS A 227 -12.08 22.02 22.39
CA LYS A 227 -12.30 23.46 22.30
C LYS A 227 -12.40 23.88 20.83
N PRO A 228 -13.47 24.57 20.41
CA PRO A 228 -13.59 25.07 19.04
C PRO A 228 -12.58 26.18 18.77
N ALA A 229 -12.18 26.30 17.50
CA ALA A 229 -11.44 27.44 16.99
C ALA A 229 -12.30 28.73 17.02
N PRO A 230 -11.68 29.92 16.89
CA PRO A 230 -12.42 31.17 16.78
C PRO A 230 -13.45 31.12 15.64
N ALA A 231 -14.60 31.78 15.86
CA ALA A 231 -15.69 31.77 14.90
C ALA A 231 -15.26 32.35 13.54
N LEU A 232 -15.63 31.65 12.46
CA LEU A 232 -15.37 32.08 11.08
C LEU A 232 -16.53 32.87 10.47
N GLY A 233 -17.63 33.08 11.22
CA GLY A 233 -18.80 33.85 10.77
C GLY A 233 -19.59 33.19 9.63
N LYS A 234 -19.48 31.86 9.52
CA LYS A 234 -20.14 31.04 8.49
C LYS A 234 -21.10 30.06 9.13
N LYS A 235 -22.15 29.70 8.41
CA LYS A 235 -23.14 28.70 8.86
C LYS A 235 -23.46 27.68 7.77
N VAL A 236 -23.60 26.43 8.19
CA VAL A 236 -23.85 25.28 7.30
C VAL A 236 -25.08 24.51 7.78
N ALA A 237 -26.00 24.24 6.86
CA ALA A 237 -27.14 23.36 7.11
C ALA A 237 -26.74 21.91 6.83
N ILE A 238 -27.15 20.98 7.70
CA ILE A 238 -26.88 19.55 7.59
C ILE A 238 -28.21 18.83 7.70
N ILE A 239 -28.62 18.15 6.64
CA ILE A 239 -29.90 17.46 6.58
C ILE A 239 -29.68 15.99 6.97
N GLY A 240 -30.17 15.62 8.14
CA GLY A 240 -29.99 14.28 8.72
C GLY A 240 -28.92 14.26 9.81
N GLY A 241 -29.31 13.82 11.01
CA GLY A 241 -28.47 13.65 12.19
C GLY A 241 -27.83 12.27 12.29
N GLY A 242 -27.64 11.55 11.18
CA GLY A 242 -26.91 10.28 11.16
C GLY A 242 -25.39 10.45 11.34
N PRO A 243 -24.60 9.35 11.36
CA PRO A 243 -23.15 9.42 11.60
C PRO A 243 -22.41 10.38 10.65
N GLY A 244 -22.75 10.41 9.36
CA GLY A 244 -22.13 11.33 8.41
C GLY A 244 -22.44 12.80 8.71
N GLY A 245 -23.71 13.13 8.98
CA GLY A 245 -24.12 14.49 9.34
C GLY A 245 -23.55 14.92 10.70
N MET A 246 -23.53 14.02 11.68
CA MET A 246 -22.91 14.28 12.99
C MET A 246 -21.41 14.56 12.86
N ASN A 247 -20.66 13.78 12.07
CA ASN A 247 -19.24 14.05 11.92
C ASN A 247 -18.98 15.35 11.15
N ALA A 248 -19.77 15.64 10.11
CA ALA A 248 -19.67 16.91 9.39
C ALA A 248 -19.90 18.09 10.36
N ALA A 249 -20.96 18.05 11.17
CA ALA A 249 -21.26 19.07 12.16
C ALA A 249 -20.13 19.24 13.19
N TRP A 250 -19.58 18.12 13.65
CA TRP A 250 -18.49 18.09 14.62
C TRP A 250 -17.22 18.76 14.08
N GLN A 251 -16.82 18.44 12.86
CA GLN A 251 -15.63 19.03 12.23
C GLN A 251 -15.83 20.53 11.96
N LEU A 252 -17.00 20.92 11.45
CA LEU A 252 -17.35 22.33 11.20
C LEU A 252 -17.35 23.14 12.51
N ALA A 253 -18.00 22.65 13.56
CA ALA A 253 -18.04 23.30 14.86
C ALA A 253 -16.65 23.44 15.48
N LYS A 254 -15.81 22.39 15.40
CA LYS A 254 -14.39 22.46 15.82
C LYS A 254 -13.62 23.56 15.09
N ALA A 255 -13.91 23.78 13.81
CA ALA A 255 -13.26 24.81 13.00
C ALA A 255 -13.87 26.22 13.18
N GLY A 256 -14.87 26.40 14.05
CA GLY A 256 -15.50 27.68 14.30
C GLY A 256 -16.62 28.04 13.31
N ILE A 257 -17.18 27.06 12.59
CA ILE A 257 -18.33 27.22 11.70
C ILE A 257 -19.59 26.71 12.39
N GLU A 258 -20.67 27.49 12.36
CA GLU A 258 -21.94 27.10 12.98
C GLU A 258 -22.64 26.02 12.15
N ALA A 259 -22.90 24.87 12.75
CA ALA A 259 -23.48 23.70 12.10
C ALA A 259 -24.90 23.44 12.59
N HIS A 260 -25.87 23.55 11.68
CA HIS A 260 -27.29 23.32 11.98
C HIS A 260 -27.73 21.98 11.42
N ILE A 261 -28.02 21.03 12.29
CA ILE A 261 -28.58 19.74 11.91
C ILE A 261 -30.10 19.85 11.86
N PHE A 262 -30.71 19.46 10.74
CA PHE A 262 -32.14 19.30 10.57
C PHE A 262 -32.45 17.81 10.53
N GLU A 263 -32.97 17.30 11.64
CA GLU A 263 -33.29 15.90 11.86
C GLU A 263 -34.82 15.69 11.84
N LYS A 264 -35.26 14.65 11.14
CA LYS A 264 -36.67 14.29 11.01
C LYS A 264 -37.21 13.71 12.33
N ASP A 265 -36.42 12.87 12.98
CA ASP A 265 -36.80 12.22 14.23
C ASP A 265 -36.53 13.11 15.45
N ASN A 266 -36.78 12.60 16.66
CA ASN A 266 -36.62 13.32 17.93
C ASN A 266 -35.24 13.13 18.60
N GLN A 267 -34.32 12.44 17.92
CA GLN A 267 -32.96 12.21 18.39
C GLN A 267 -32.00 12.08 17.20
N VAL A 268 -30.74 12.47 17.43
CA VAL A 268 -29.65 12.22 16.48
C VAL A 268 -29.20 10.76 16.52
N GLY A 269 -28.38 10.38 15.55
CA GLY A 269 -27.73 9.08 15.41
C GLY A 269 -28.21 8.25 14.22
N GLY A 270 -29.32 8.63 13.58
CA GLY A 270 -29.88 7.92 12.43
C GLY A 270 -29.98 6.42 12.69
N LYS A 271 -29.53 5.59 11.73
CA LYS A 271 -29.54 4.12 11.85
C LYS A 271 -28.80 3.58 13.09
N LEU A 272 -27.74 4.25 13.58
CA LEU A 272 -27.04 3.80 14.79
C LEU A 272 -27.99 3.78 16.00
N ALA A 273 -28.75 4.86 16.18
CA ALA A 273 -29.70 4.99 17.27
C ALA A 273 -30.97 4.17 17.02
N GLN A 274 -31.44 4.13 15.76
CA GLN A 274 -32.76 3.61 15.40
C GLN A 274 -32.81 2.09 15.19
N VAL A 275 -31.75 1.47 14.66
CA VAL A 275 -31.82 0.05 14.23
C VAL A 275 -30.79 -0.86 14.86
N ILE A 276 -29.61 -0.37 15.22
CA ILE A 276 -28.55 -1.25 15.73
C ILE A 276 -28.93 -1.74 17.14
N PRO A 277 -28.97 -3.06 17.41
CA PRO A 277 -29.33 -3.59 18.73
C PRO A 277 -28.43 -3.07 19.86
N TRP A 278 -28.99 -2.94 21.07
CA TRP A 278 -28.25 -2.41 22.23
C TRP A 278 -27.22 -3.40 22.79
N GLU A 279 -27.38 -4.69 22.48
CA GLU A 279 -26.42 -5.75 22.73
C GLU A 279 -25.11 -5.52 21.95
N ARG A 280 -25.23 -4.94 20.75
CA ARG A 280 -24.09 -4.60 19.89
C ARG A 280 -23.54 -3.21 20.18
N LEU A 281 -24.42 -2.24 20.43
CA LEU A 281 -24.06 -0.86 20.77
C LEU A 281 -24.54 -0.57 22.19
N PRO A 282 -23.71 -0.67 23.24
CA PRO A 282 -24.21 -0.46 24.61
C PRO A 282 -24.83 0.93 24.80
N ARG A 283 -26.05 0.98 25.36
CA ARG A 283 -26.81 2.23 25.53
C ARG A 283 -26.06 3.29 26.37
N ALA A 284 -25.36 2.87 27.41
CA ALA A 284 -24.56 3.77 28.25
C ALA A 284 -23.39 4.43 27.48
N VAL A 285 -22.79 3.70 26.52
CA VAL A 285 -21.75 4.24 25.64
C VAL A 285 -22.35 5.28 24.70
N TRP A 286 -23.47 4.93 24.07
CA TRP A 286 -24.20 5.81 23.17
C TRP A 286 -24.60 7.13 23.85
N GLU A 287 -25.28 7.06 25.00
CA GLU A 287 -25.78 8.24 25.72
C GLU A 287 -24.65 9.18 26.15
N ALA A 288 -23.49 8.64 26.57
CA ALA A 288 -22.33 9.44 26.94
C ALA A 288 -21.77 10.24 25.73
N GLU A 289 -21.65 9.61 24.57
CA GLU A 289 -21.13 10.28 23.37
C GLU A 289 -22.13 11.28 22.78
N ILE A 290 -23.43 10.99 22.84
CA ILE A 290 -24.45 11.95 22.41
C ILE A 290 -24.51 13.16 23.32
N LYS A 291 -24.38 12.97 24.63
CA LYS A 291 -24.25 14.09 25.57
C LYS A 291 -23.05 14.96 25.23
N ARG A 292 -21.89 14.37 24.93
CA ARG A 292 -20.68 15.11 24.49
C ARG A 292 -20.91 15.83 23.17
N PHE A 293 -21.55 15.17 22.21
CA PHE A 293 -21.85 15.74 20.90
C PHE A 293 -22.73 16.99 21.00
N LEU A 294 -23.84 16.90 21.74
CA LEU A 294 -24.77 18.02 21.96
C LEU A 294 -24.17 19.15 22.80
N ALA A 295 -23.14 18.87 23.61
CA ALA A 295 -22.43 19.86 24.39
C ALA A 295 -21.36 20.64 23.59
N MET A 296 -21.10 20.27 22.34
CA MET A 296 -20.11 20.95 21.49
C MET A 296 -20.63 22.34 21.06
N PRO A 297 -19.92 23.43 21.38
CA PRO A 297 -20.33 24.76 20.93
C PRO A 297 -20.30 24.85 19.40
N GLY A 298 -21.29 25.51 18.82
CA GLY A 298 -21.44 25.64 17.37
C GLY A 298 -22.26 24.53 16.71
N ILE A 299 -22.74 23.52 17.45
CA ILE A 299 -23.72 22.55 16.95
C ILE A 299 -25.11 22.91 17.44
N ILE A 300 -26.05 23.07 16.50
CA ILE A 300 -27.46 23.35 16.77
C ILE A 300 -28.30 22.27 16.09
N VAL A 301 -29.23 21.66 16.83
CA VAL A 301 -30.06 20.56 16.30
C VAL A 301 -31.53 20.95 16.30
N HIS A 302 -32.16 20.82 15.14
CA HIS A 302 -33.58 21.07 14.88
C HIS A 302 -34.25 19.72 14.61
N PHE A 303 -35.06 19.24 15.56
CA PHE A 303 -35.79 17.98 15.45
C PHE A 303 -37.16 18.15 14.78
N GLY A 304 -37.75 17.05 14.31
CA GLY A 304 -39.09 17.06 13.69
C GLY A 304 -39.15 17.70 12.30
N VAL A 305 -38.00 17.89 11.63
CA VAL A 305 -37.93 18.61 10.36
C VAL A 305 -38.06 17.63 9.19
N THR A 306 -39.20 17.66 8.52
CA THR A 306 -39.41 16.91 7.28
C THR A 306 -38.98 17.75 6.08
N MET A 307 -38.10 17.20 5.24
CA MET A 307 -37.61 17.90 4.07
C MET A 307 -38.61 17.95 2.93
N THR A 308 -38.77 19.14 2.36
CA THR A 308 -39.52 19.42 1.14
C THR A 308 -38.65 20.26 0.21
N ARG A 309 -39.04 20.40 -1.07
CA ARG A 309 -38.31 21.27 -2.01
C ARG A 309 -38.28 22.73 -1.52
N ALA A 310 -39.40 23.24 -1.01
CA ALA A 310 -39.46 24.59 -0.42
C ALA A 310 -38.49 24.75 0.76
N LYS A 311 -38.42 23.76 1.66
CA LYS A 311 -37.47 23.80 2.79
C LYS A 311 -36.03 23.72 2.31
N MET A 312 -35.74 22.93 1.28
CA MET A 312 -34.40 22.86 0.69
C MET A 312 -33.98 24.22 0.10
N ASP A 313 -34.88 24.90 -0.60
CA ASP A 313 -34.63 26.22 -1.18
C ASP A 313 -34.41 27.29 -0.08
N GLU A 314 -35.20 27.24 0.99
CA GLU A 314 -35.01 28.08 2.19
C GLU A 314 -33.61 27.88 2.80
N LEU A 315 -33.21 26.63 3.06
CA LEU A 315 -31.90 26.33 3.64
C LEU A 315 -30.74 26.77 2.72
N LYS A 316 -30.89 26.61 1.41
CA LYS A 316 -29.88 27.02 0.43
C LYS A 316 -29.74 28.55 0.32
N ALA A 317 -30.82 29.29 0.57
CA ALA A 317 -30.80 30.74 0.63
C ALA A 317 -30.18 31.26 1.94
N GLU A 318 -30.54 30.64 3.07
CA GLU A 318 -30.08 31.09 4.38
C GLU A 318 -28.63 30.71 4.70
N PHE A 319 -28.19 29.52 4.30
CA PHE A 319 -26.88 28.97 4.68
C PHE A 319 -25.82 29.10 3.57
N ASP A 320 -24.55 29.13 3.97
CA ASP A 320 -23.44 29.18 3.02
C ASP A 320 -23.35 27.87 2.22
N TYR A 321 -23.53 26.73 2.90
CA TYR A 321 -23.56 25.39 2.32
C TYR A 321 -24.67 24.53 2.93
N VAL A 322 -25.08 23.51 2.17
CA VAL A 322 -26.01 22.47 2.63
C VAL A 322 -25.37 21.09 2.45
N VAL A 323 -25.29 20.30 3.51
CA VAL A 323 -24.80 18.92 3.51
C VAL A 323 -25.98 17.96 3.63
N VAL A 324 -26.22 17.15 2.60
CA VAL A 324 -27.26 16.13 2.57
C VAL A 324 -26.70 14.83 3.17
N ALA A 325 -27.17 14.47 4.36
CA ALA A 325 -26.75 13.31 5.12
C ALA A 325 -27.94 12.41 5.54
N VAL A 326 -28.99 12.37 4.69
CA VAL A 326 -30.25 11.66 4.98
C VAL A 326 -30.11 10.14 4.97
N GLY A 327 -29.01 9.58 4.47
CA GLY A 327 -28.82 8.14 4.37
C GLY A 327 -29.91 7.45 3.53
N THR A 328 -30.22 6.19 3.87
CA THR A 328 -31.21 5.37 3.16
C THR A 328 -32.35 4.96 4.10
N HIS A 329 -33.58 5.37 3.77
CA HIS A 329 -34.75 5.17 4.66
C HIS A 329 -35.99 4.63 3.93
N GLU A 330 -35.92 4.42 2.62
CA GLU A 330 -37.00 3.78 1.86
C GLU A 330 -36.64 2.31 1.60
N PRO A 331 -37.39 1.33 2.15
CA PRO A 331 -37.11 -0.07 1.90
C PRO A 331 -37.33 -0.44 0.44
N ARG A 332 -36.42 -1.23 -0.14
CA ARG A 332 -36.63 -1.80 -1.47
C ARG A 332 -37.79 -2.81 -1.43
N ARG A 333 -38.72 -2.68 -2.37
CA ARG A 333 -39.87 -3.58 -2.52
C ARG A 333 -39.70 -4.42 -3.78
N ILE A 334 -39.90 -5.73 -3.64
CA ILE A 334 -39.98 -6.65 -4.79
C ILE A 334 -41.47 -6.97 -5.02
N PRO A 335 -42.00 -6.79 -6.23
CA PRO A 335 -43.40 -7.09 -6.54
C PRO A 335 -43.57 -8.59 -6.78
N PHE A 336 -43.75 -9.36 -5.71
CA PHE A 336 -44.22 -10.75 -5.77
C PHE A 336 -45.59 -10.90 -5.09
N PRO A 337 -46.42 -11.88 -5.48
CA PRO A 337 -47.68 -12.15 -4.79
C PRO A 337 -47.45 -12.39 -3.29
N GLY A 338 -48.22 -11.74 -2.42
CA GLY A 338 -48.06 -11.82 -0.97
C GLY A 338 -47.05 -10.86 -0.35
N HIS A 339 -46.42 -9.96 -1.13
CA HIS A 339 -45.43 -8.99 -0.61
C HIS A 339 -45.94 -8.10 0.53
N GLU A 340 -47.24 -7.87 0.61
CA GLU A 340 -47.92 -7.12 1.68
C GLU A 340 -47.82 -7.79 3.05
N ARG A 341 -47.51 -9.09 3.10
CA ARG A 341 -47.31 -9.87 4.34
C ARG A 341 -45.88 -9.77 4.88
N VAL A 342 -45.00 -9.10 4.15
CA VAL A 342 -43.57 -9.05 4.47
C VAL A 342 -43.24 -7.77 5.24
N ILE A 343 -42.54 -7.92 6.35
CA ILE A 343 -42.10 -6.80 7.18
C ILE A 343 -40.75 -6.29 6.67
N PRO A 344 -40.59 -5.00 6.36
CA PRO A 344 -39.28 -4.44 6.04
C PRO A 344 -38.33 -4.52 7.23
N ALA A 345 -37.08 -4.92 7.00
CA ALA A 345 -36.07 -5.06 8.06
C ALA A 345 -35.86 -3.76 8.86
N LEU A 346 -35.85 -2.61 8.17
CA LEU A 346 -35.74 -1.29 8.80
C LEU A 346 -36.86 -1.06 9.83
N ASP A 347 -38.10 -1.38 9.46
CA ASP A 347 -39.27 -1.19 10.32
C ASP A 347 -39.26 -2.19 11.48
N PHE A 348 -38.89 -3.45 11.21
CA PHE A 348 -38.75 -4.49 12.21
C PHE A 348 -37.72 -4.13 13.29
N LEU A 349 -36.50 -3.73 12.89
CA LEU A 349 -35.43 -3.37 13.81
C LEU A 349 -35.78 -2.11 14.63
N LYS A 350 -36.43 -1.11 14.00
CA LYS A 350 -36.94 0.08 14.71
C LYS A 350 -37.96 -0.31 15.79
N ALA A 351 -38.93 -1.16 15.43
CA ALA A 351 -39.92 -1.65 16.37
C ALA A 351 -39.29 -2.48 17.50
N GLY A 352 -38.23 -3.22 17.21
CA GLY A 352 -37.48 -4.01 18.17
C GLY A 352 -36.80 -3.20 19.28
N LYS A 353 -36.36 -1.98 18.97
CA LYS A 353 -35.77 -1.06 19.96
C LYS A 353 -36.80 -0.24 20.75
N SER A 354 -38.09 -0.39 20.45
CA SER A 354 -39.16 0.30 21.18
C SER A 354 -39.33 -0.27 22.59
N ALA A 355 -40.05 0.47 23.46
CA ALA A 355 -40.36 0.01 24.80
C ALA A 355 -41.21 -1.28 24.82
N ASN A 356 -41.96 -1.54 23.75
CA ASN A 356 -42.82 -2.72 23.59
C ASN A 356 -42.52 -3.41 22.25
N PRO A 357 -41.44 -4.20 22.15
CA PRO A 357 -41.08 -4.91 20.93
C PRO A 357 -42.22 -5.83 20.46
N PRO A 358 -42.50 -5.91 19.15
CA PRO A 358 -43.53 -6.80 18.64
C PRO A 358 -43.15 -8.26 18.89
N LYS A 359 -44.16 -9.12 19.13
CA LYS A 359 -43.93 -10.57 19.15
C LYS A 359 -43.75 -11.08 17.72
N VAL A 360 -42.77 -11.94 17.52
CA VAL A 360 -42.58 -12.69 16.27
C VAL A 360 -43.17 -14.08 16.37
N GLY A 361 -43.43 -14.69 15.22
CA GLY A 361 -43.77 -16.11 15.14
C GLY A 361 -42.63 -17.02 15.61
N ARG A 362 -42.96 -18.28 15.91
CA ARG A 362 -41.97 -19.30 16.29
C ARG A 362 -41.00 -19.58 15.13
N GLN A 363 -41.49 -19.54 13.90
CA GLN A 363 -40.71 -19.71 12.68
C GLN A 363 -40.66 -18.41 11.89
N VAL A 364 -39.44 -17.93 11.63
CA VAL A 364 -39.16 -16.69 10.93
C VAL A 364 -38.31 -16.96 9.70
N VAL A 365 -38.71 -16.39 8.56
CA VAL A 365 -37.91 -16.39 7.33
C VAL A 365 -37.48 -14.97 7.01
N ILE A 366 -36.18 -14.79 6.79
CA ILE A 366 -35.56 -13.51 6.45
C ILE A 366 -35.07 -13.58 5.00
N ILE A 367 -35.62 -12.75 4.13
CA ILE A 367 -35.21 -12.62 2.74
C ILE A 367 -34.03 -11.65 2.67
N GLY A 368 -32.83 -12.16 2.45
CA GLY A 368 -31.55 -11.45 2.41
C GLY A 368 -30.62 -11.87 3.54
N ALA A 369 -29.43 -12.36 3.19
CA ALA A 369 -28.44 -12.91 4.11
C ALA A 369 -27.17 -12.04 4.21
N GLY A 370 -27.35 -10.73 4.33
CA GLY A 370 -26.29 -9.76 4.66
C GLY A 370 -26.20 -9.48 6.17
N ASN A 371 -25.29 -8.58 6.59
CA ASN A 371 -25.12 -8.23 8.01
C ASN A 371 -26.42 -7.73 8.67
N VAL A 372 -27.22 -6.93 7.96
CA VAL A 372 -28.54 -6.49 8.46
C VAL A 372 -29.49 -7.68 8.64
N GLY A 373 -29.44 -8.69 7.76
CA GLY A 373 -30.22 -9.92 7.92
C GLY A 373 -29.81 -10.70 9.16
N CYS A 374 -28.51 -10.73 9.49
CA CYS A 374 -28.03 -11.32 10.74
C CYS A 374 -28.48 -10.53 11.98
N ASP A 375 -28.48 -9.19 11.93
CA ASP A 375 -29.01 -8.36 13.02
C ASP A 375 -30.52 -8.64 13.22
N VAL A 376 -31.30 -8.73 12.13
CA VAL A 376 -32.72 -9.13 12.16
C VAL A 376 -32.89 -10.52 12.77
N ALA A 377 -32.01 -11.46 12.45
CA ALA A 377 -32.07 -12.82 13.00
C ALA A 377 -31.84 -12.83 14.52
N CYS A 378 -30.83 -12.11 15.00
CA CYS A 378 -30.56 -11.97 16.43
C CYS A 378 -31.75 -11.33 17.16
N GLU A 379 -32.31 -10.27 16.58
CA GLU A 379 -33.50 -9.58 17.13
C GLU A 379 -34.75 -10.47 17.12
N ALA A 380 -34.95 -11.28 16.07
CA ALA A 380 -36.05 -12.24 16.02
C ALA A 380 -35.94 -13.28 17.15
N TYR A 381 -34.75 -13.83 17.39
CA TYR A 381 -34.52 -14.72 18.54
C TYR A 381 -34.81 -14.03 19.88
N ARG A 382 -34.34 -12.79 20.06
CA ARG A 382 -34.63 -11.98 21.26
C ARG A 382 -36.13 -11.77 21.47
N MET A 383 -36.90 -11.69 20.39
CA MET A 383 -38.37 -11.53 20.42
C MET A 383 -39.15 -12.85 20.52
N GLY A 384 -38.47 -13.98 20.67
CA GLY A 384 -39.08 -15.29 20.93
C GLY A 384 -39.24 -16.20 19.71
N ALA A 385 -38.54 -15.92 18.60
CA ALA A 385 -38.41 -16.91 17.53
C ALA A 385 -37.64 -18.14 18.04
N GLU A 386 -38.02 -19.32 17.55
CA GLU A 386 -37.33 -20.58 17.85
C GLU A 386 -36.55 -21.11 16.65
N GLU A 387 -37.02 -20.78 15.45
CA GLU A 387 -36.37 -21.16 14.20
C GLU A 387 -36.28 -19.94 13.28
N VAL A 388 -35.06 -19.51 12.96
CA VAL A 388 -34.80 -18.41 12.03
C VAL A 388 -34.01 -18.92 10.83
N ARG A 389 -34.58 -18.73 9.63
CA ARG A 389 -33.94 -19.09 8.36
C ARG A 389 -33.69 -17.85 7.51
N LEU A 390 -32.44 -17.62 7.15
CA LEU A 390 -32.05 -16.58 6.20
C LEU A 390 -31.98 -17.22 4.81
N VAL A 391 -32.71 -16.65 3.86
CA VAL A 391 -32.74 -17.10 2.46
C VAL A 391 -32.16 -16.03 1.56
N ASP A 392 -31.33 -16.41 0.58
CA ASP A 392 -30.74 -15.46 -0.37
C ASP A 392 -30.61 -16.07 -1.76
N ILE A 393 -30.68 -15.23 -2.80
CA ILE A 393 -30.49 -15.64 -4.20
C ILE A 393 -29.04 -15.99 -4.50
N GLN A 394 -28.09 -15.44 -3.73
CA GLN A 394 -26.66 -15.63 -3.88
C GLN A 394 -26.04 -16.14 -2.59
N LYS A 395 -24.75 -16.47 -2.63
CA LYS A 395 -23.99 -16.83 -1.42
C LYS A 395 -24.11 -15.69 -0.39
N PRO A 396 -24.42 -15.97 0.89
CA PRO A 396 -24.56 -14.95 1.93
C PRO A 396 -23.38 -13.98 1.96
N LEU A 397 -23.70 -12.68 1.95
CA LEU A 397 -22.72 -11.59 2.05
C LEU A 397 -22.38 -11.26 3.51
N ALA A 398 -23.08 -11.84 4.48
CA ALA A 398 -22.80 -11.65 5.90
C ALA A 398 -21.41 -12.18 6.27
N PHE A 399 -20.69 -11.44 7.11
CA PHE A 399 -19.36 -11.79 7.58
C PHE A 399 -19.16 -11.35 9.03
N GLY A 400 -18.01 -11.73 9.62
CA GLY A 400 -17.58 -11.24 10.92
C GLY A 400 -18.46 -11.69 12.08
N LYS A 401 -18.55 -10.82 13.10
CA LYS A 401 -19.23 -11.11 14.38
C LYS A 401 -20.73 -11.23 14.21
N GLU A 402 -21.31 -10.50 13.25
CA GLU A 402 -22.74 -10.50 12.95
C GLU A 402 -23.20 -11.89 12.51
N LYS A 403 -22.48 -12.49 11.55
CA LYS A 403 -22.77 -13.85 11.10
C LYS A 403 -22.57 -14.87 12.22
N ALA A 404 -21.42 -14.81 12.92
CA ALA A 404 -21.10 -15.76 13.97
C ALA A 404 -22.12 -15.74 15.13
N THR A 405 -22.61 -14.56 15.51
CA THR A 405 -23.65 -14.41 16.55
C THR A 405 -24.98 -15.02 16.10
N ALA A 406 -25.39 -14.78 14.84
CA ALA A 406 -26.62 -15.36 14.31
C ALA A 406 -26.54 -16.90 14.25
N GLU A 407 -25.41 -17.46 13.80
CA GLU A 407 -25.17 -18.91 13.78
C GLU A 407 -25.16 -19.50 15.20
N ALA A 408 -24.54 -18.83 16.16
CA ALA A 408 -24.52 -19.26 17.56
C ALA A 408 -25.92 -19.31 18.22
N LEU A 409 -26.85 -18.46 17.76
CA LEU A 409 -28.26 -18.49 18.17
C LEU A 409 -29.08 -19.54 17.41
N GLY A 410 -28.50 -20.24 16.43
CA GLY A 410 -29.15 -21.30 15.65
C GLY A 410 -29.70 -20.87 14.29
N ALA A 411 -29.37 -19.66 13.80
CA ALA A 411 -29.81 -19.22 12.48
C ALA A 411 -29.24 -20.11 11.37
N THR A 412 -30.08 -20.51 10.41
CA THR A 412 -29.66 -21.30 9.23
C THR A 412 -29.68 -20.46 7.96
N PHE A 413 -28.74 -20.71 7.06
CA PHE A 413 -28.56 -19.96 5.81
C PHE A 413 -28.86 -20.86 4.61
N HIS A 414 -29.73 -20.41 3.71
CA HIS A 414 -30.18 -21.18 2.55
C HIS A 414 -29.96 -20.37 1.27
N TRP A 415 -29.22 -20.93 0.32
CA TRP A 415 -28.98 -20.33 -1.00
C TRP A 415 -28.67 -21.43 -2.04
N PRO A 416 -28.99 -21.22 -3.33
CA PRO A 416 -29.76 -20.10 -3.87
C PRO A 416 -31.27 -20.31 -3.67
N VAL A 417 -31.97 -19.30 -3.16
CA VAL A 417 -33.44 -19.32 -2.96
C VAL A 417 -34.05 -18.09 -3.61
N MET A 418 -34.89 -18.30 -4.63
CA MET A 418 -35.66 -17.24 -5.27
C MET A 418 -37.12 -17.29 -4.82
N THR A 419 -37.60 -16.21 -4.21
CA THR A 419 -39.00 -16.09 -3.78
C THR A 419 -39.95 -16.07 -4.98
N LYS A 420 -40.97 -16.94 -4.97
CA LYS A 420 -42.07 -16.94 -5.92
C LYS A 420 -43.26 -16.15 -5.37
N GLU A 421 -43.70 -16.48 -4.17
CA GLU A 421 -44.80 -15.81 -3.46
C GLU A 421 -44.69 -16.03 -1.95
N ILE A 422 -45.42 -15.22 -1.18
CA ILE A 422 -45.56 -15.36 0.27
C ILE A 422 -47.00 -15.74 0.59
N THR A 423 -47.17 -16.89 1.25
CA THR A 423 -48.49 -17.42 1.63
C THR A 423 -48.64 -17.39 3.16
N GLU A 424 -49.80 -17.81 3.67
CA GLU A 424 -50.02 -17.97 5.12
C GLU A 424 -49.15 -19.07 5.75
N GLN A 425 -48.67 -20.01 4.94
CA GLN A 425 -47.80 -21.08 5.41
C GLN A 425 -46.32 -20.64 5.46
N GLY A 426 -45.95 -19.55 4.79
CA GLY A 426 -44.58 -19.03 4.74
C GLY A 426 -44.13 -18.66 3.32
N LEU A 427 -42.83 -18.75 3.07
CA LEU A 427 -42.22 -18.39 1.80
C LEU A 427 -42.22 -19.58 0.84
N LEU A 428 -42.83 -19.42 -0.35
CA LEU A 428 -42.75 -20.39 -1.43
C LEU A 428 -41.67 -19.96 -2.43
N ALA A 429 -40.68 -20.82 -2.65
CA ALA A 429 -39.60 -20.59 -3.60
C ALA A 429 -39.99 -21.03 -5.02
N LYS A 430 -39.26 -20.53 -6.04
CA LYS A 430 -39.52 -20.83 -7.45
C LYS A 430 -39.28 -22.30 -7.83
N ASP A 431 -38.44 -23.00 -7.09
CA ASP A 431 -38.18 -24.43 -7.23
C ASP A 431 -39.27 -25.32 -6.59
N GLY A 432 -40.28 -24.70 -5.96
CA GLY A 432 -41.37 -25.39 -5.28
C GLY A 432 -41.10 -25.68 -3.81
N ALA A 433 -39.93 -25.36 -3.27
CA ALA A 433 -39.64 -25.52 -1.84
C ALA A 433 -40.45 -24.53 -1.00
N LEU A 434 -41.11 -25.05 0.05
CA LEU A 434 -41.79 -24.24 1.05
C LEU A 434 -40.86 -24.04 2.26
N TYR A 435 -40.72 -22.79 2.69
CA TYR A 435 -40.06 -22.41 3.92
C TYR A 435 -41.12 -21.95 4.92
N PRO A 436 -41.58 -22.84 5.84
CA PRO A 436 -42.59 -22.50 6.83
C PRO A 436 -42.19 -21.31 7.69
N ALA A 437 -43.08 -20.33 7.80
CA ALA A 437 -42.88 -19.15 8.64
C ALA A 437 -44.21 -18.47 8.98
N GLN A 438 -44.36 -18.05 10.23
CA GLN A 438 -45.45 -17.15 10.62
C GLN A 438 -45.05 -15.67 10.49
N THR A 439 -43.75 -15.39 10.37
CA THR A 439 -43.23 -14.04 10.16
C THR A 439 -42.21 -14.06 9.04
N VAL A 440 -42.41 -13.21 8.02
CA VAL A 440 -41.47 -13.05 6.91
C VAL A 440 -40.95 -11.62 6.92
N ILE A 441 -39.62 -11.48 6.91
CA ILE A 441 -38.93 -10.19 6.96
C ILE A 441 -38.08 -10.03 5.70
N ILE A 442 -38.04 -8.85 5.09
CA ILE A 442 -37.20 -8.57 3.91
C ILE A 442 -36.08 -7.58 4.23
N SER A 443 -34.85 -7.99 3.94
CA SER A 443 -33.60 -7.30 4.25
C SER A 443 -32.70 -7.20 3.02
N ILE A 444 -33.25 -6.70 1.90
CA ILE A 444 -32.53 -6.54 0.62
C ILE A 444 -31.94 -5.13 0.39
N GLY A 445 -31.89 -4.33 1.45
CA GLY A 445 -31.36 -2.96 1.44
C GLY A 445 -32.41 -1.87 1.28
N ASP A 446 -32.00 -0.65 1.63
CA ASP A 446 -32.81 0.56 1.57
C ASP A 446 -32.24 1.52 0.52
N VAL A 447 -33.06 2.48 0.08
CA VAL A 447 -32.71 3.53 -0.87
C VAL A 447 -32.95 4.92 -0.25
N PRO A 448 -32.28 5.97 -0.77
CA PRO A 448 -32.45 7.31 -0.22
C PRO A 448 -33.74 7.97 -0.73
N ALA A 449 -34.40 8.73 0.15
CA ALA A 449 -35.58 9.53 -0.21
C ALA A 449 -35.13 10.89 -0.77
N LEU A 450 -35.12 11.06 -2.10
CA LEU A 450 -34.47 12.21 -2.76
C LEU A 450 -35.41 13.29 -3.30
N LYS A 451 -36.73 13.17 -3.09
CA LYS A 451 -37.75 14.05 -3.70
C LYS A 451 -37.63 15.54 -3.36
N PHE A 452 -36.92 15.88 -2.27
CA PHE A 452 -36.73 17.26 -1.85
C PHE A 452 -35.58 17.97 -2.58
N LEU A 453 -34.75 17.25 -3.33
CA LEU A 453 -33.59 17.84 -4.00
C LEU A 453 -33.99 18.75 -5.18
N PRO A 454 -33.20 19.81 -5.44
CA PRO A 454 -33.35 20.61 -6.64
C PRO A 454 -32.87 19.82 -7.89
N GLU A 455 -33.35 20.21 -9.07
CA GLU A 455 -32.94 19.61 -10.35
C GLU A 455 -31.46 19.84 -10.69
N THR A 456 -30.83 20.80 -10.01
CA THR A 456 -29.39 21.08 -10.14
C THR A 456 -28.51 19.97 -9.58
N VAL A 457 -29.05 19.05 -8.78
CA VAL A 457 -28.31 17.91 -8.20
C VAL A 457 -28.49 16.67 -9.08
N GLU A 458 -27.39 16.20 -9.66
CA GLU A 458 -27.34 14.99 -10.48
C GLU A 458 -27.55 13.74 -9.61
N VAL A 459 -28.54 12.93 -10.00
CA VAL A 459 -28.87 11.65 -9.35
C VAL A 459 -28.66 10.53 -10.35
N LEU A 460 -27.86 9.53 -9.96
CA LEU A 460 -27.59 8.33 -10.76
C LEU A 460 -28.57 7.22 -10.40
N THR A 461 -29.16 6.59 -11.42
CA THR A 461 -30.03 5.42 -11.21
C THR A 461 -29.21 4.14 -11.28
N VAL A 462 -29.01 3.48 -10.14
CA VAL A 462 -28.29 2.21 -10.03
C VAL A 462 -29.20 1.15 -9.42
N GLY A 463 -29.46 0.09 -10.18
CA GLY A 463 -30.34 -1.00 -9.75
C GLY A 463 -31.77 -0.55 -9.44
N GLY A 464 -32.31 0.38 -10.24
CA GLY A 464 -33.67 0.91 -10.08
C GLY A 464 -33.84 1.95 -8.98
N ALA A 465 -32.76 2.36 -8.31
CA ALA A 465 -32.78 3.35 -7.23
C ALA A 465 -31.89 4.55 -7.56
N GLY A 466 -32.33 5.76 -7.16
CA GLY A 466 -31.55 6.99 -7.31
C GLY A 466 -30.52 7.16 -6.19
N TRP A 467 -29.31 7.57 -6.54
CA TRP A 467 -28.20 7.88 -5.63
C TRP A 467 -27.58 9.22 -6.01
N ILE A 468 -27.19 10.04 -5.04
CA ILE A 468 -26.59 11.36 -5.34
C ILE A 468 -25.17 11.14 -5.87
N LYS A 469 -24.87 11.74 -7.03
CA LYS A 469 -23.51 11.73 -7.56
C LYS A 469 -22.67 12.78 -6.86
N THR A 470 -21.50 12.36 -6.40
CA THR A 470 -20.55 13.22 -5.71
C THR A 470 -19.12 12.98 -6.18
N ASP A 471 -18.26 13.95 -5.91
CA ASP A 471 -16.81 13.80 -6.03
C ASP A 471 -16.15 13.33 -4.70
N ALA A 472 -14.82 13.29 -4.68
CA ALA A 472 -14.06 12.88 -3.50
C ALA A 472 -14.30 13.76 -2.26
N ALA A 473 -14.69 15.03 -2.43
CA ALA A 473 -15.03 15.93 -1.31
C ALA A 473 -16.52 15.84 -0.92
N GLY A 474 -17.34 15.11 -1.67
CA GLY A 474 -18.79 15.06 -1.43
C GLY A 474 -19.56 16.16 -2.14
N ARG A 475 -18.93 16.91 -3.05
CA ARG A 475 -19.60 17.96 -3.82
C ARG A 475 -20.54 17.34 -4.85
N THR A 476 -21.74 17.90 -4.95
CA THR A 476 -22.68 17.58 -6.01
C THR A 476 -22.44 18.47 -7.24
N SER A 477 -23.27 18.33 -8.27
CA SER A 477 -23.31 19.26 -9.41
C SER A 477 -23.79 20.67 -9.03
N ASP A 478 -24.39 20.85 -7.85
CA ASP A 478 -24.71 22.15 -7.29
C ASP A 478 -23.58 22.62 -6.34
N PRO A 479 -22.97 23.80 -6.57
CA PRO A 479 -21.80 24.24 -5.82
C PRO A 479 -22.07 24.51 -4.33
N LYS A 480 -23.33 24.71 -3.93
CA LYS A 480 -23.71 24.91 -2.53
C LYS A 480 -24.09 23.61 -1.81
N ILE A 481 -24.28 22.51 -2.54
CA ILE A 481 -24.81 21.26 -1.98
C ILE A 481 -23.73 20.19 -2.01
N LEU A 482 -23.50 19.61 -0.83
CA LEU A 482 -22.69 18.42 -0.64
C LEU A 482 -23.58 17.27 -0.19
N ALA A 483 -23.13 16.03 -0.38
CA ALA A 483 -23.82 14.84 0.10
C ALA A 483 -22.82 13.86 0.71
N VAL A 484 -23.22 13.20 1.81
CA VAL A 484 -22.34 12.31 2.58
C VAL A 484 -23.05 11.06 3.08
N GLY A 485 -22.32 9.95 3.07
CA GLY A 485 -22.74 8.68 3.68
C GLY A 485 -23.64 7.87 2.76
N ASP A 486 -24.61 7.16 3.34
CA ASP A 486 -25.38 6.15 2.59
C ASP A 486 -26.23 6.72 1.45
N VAL A 487 -26.42 8.04 1.37
CA VAL A 487 -27.14 8.70 0.27
C VAL A 487 -26.38 8.63 -1.07
N GLU A 488 -25.06 8.46 -1.01
CA GLU A 488 -24.17 8.36 -2.17
C GLU A 488 -24.08 6.90 -2.65
N LYS A 489 -23.94 5.97 -1.71
CA LYS A 489 -23.87 4.52 -1.90
C LYS A 489 -23.94 3.81 -0.54
N PRO A 490 -24.40 2.55 -0.48
CA PRO A 490 -24.35 1.76 0.75
C PRO A 490 -22.92 1.62 1.29
N GLY A 491 -22.73 1.74 2.60
CA GLY A 491 -21.41 1.58 3.23
C GLY A 491 -21.47 1.25 4.72
N LEU A 492 -20.31 1.24 5.37
CA LEU A 492 -20.19 1.08 6.82
C LEU A 492 -20.41 2.42 7.54
N ALA A 493 -20.74 2.37 8.82
CA ALA A 493 -20.84 3.58 9.66
C ALA A 493 -19.56 4.44 9.62
N THR A 494 -18.38 3.81 9.56
CA THR A 494 -17.10 4.51 9.40
C THR A 494 -16.93 5.18 8.05
N ASN A 495 -17.51 4.64 6.97
CA ASN A 495 -17.54 5.33 5.68
C ASN A 495 -18.36 6.61 5.78
N ALA A 496 -19.54 6.56 6.42
CA ALA A 496 -20.36 7.76 6.62
C ALA A 496 -19.60 8.82 7.45
N LEU A 497 -18.93 8.42 8.54
CA LEU A 497 -18.07 9.33 9.31
C LEU A 497 -16.96 9.94 8.43
N GLY A 498 -16.25 9.13 7.65
CA GLY A 498 -15.17 9.58 6.77
C GLY A 498 -15.66 10.60 5.74
N ARG A 499 -16.77 10.29 5.06
CA ARG A 499 -17.42 11.21 4.10
C ARG A 499 -17.84 12.52 4.75
N GLY A 500 -18.41 12.46 5.96
CA GLY A 500 -18.76 13.65 6.74
C GLY A 500 -17.54 14.53 7.06
N LYS A 501 -16.41 13.91 7.40
CA LYS A 501 -15.14 14.62 7.62
C LYS A 501 -14.62 15.26 6.35
N ASP A 502 -14.55 14.52 5.24
CA ASP A 502 -14.02 15.05 3.97
C ASP A 502 -14.82 16.26 3.46
N ALA A 503 -16.15 16.19 3.54
CA ALA A 503 -17.03 17.30 3.18
C ALA A 503 -16.83 18.52 4.08
N ALA A 504 -16.69 18.31 5.39
CA ALA A 504 -16.40 19.40 6.31
C ALA A 504 -15.01 20.01 6.05
N ASP A 505 -13.97 19.19 5.84
CA ASP A 505 -12.62 19.66 5.52
C ASP A 505 -12.61 20.49 4.23
N PHE A 506 -13.39 20.09 3.22
CA PHE A 506 -13.55 20.88 1.99
C PHE A 506 -14.18 22.25 2.27
N ILE A 507 -15.27 22.29 3.03
CA ILE A 507 -15.95 23.55 3.40
C ILE A 507 -14.99 24.44 4.20
N ILE A 508 -14.30 23.88 5.20
CA ILE A 508 -13.34 24.59 6.05
C ILE A 508 -12.21 25.18 5.20
N ALA A 509 -11.61 24.39 4.32
CA ALA A 509 -10.55 24.86 3.43
C ALA A 509 -11.04 26.01 2.54
N THR A 510 -12.22 25.85 1.94
CA THR A 510 -12.83 26.87 1.07
C THR A 510 -13.11 28.17 1.83
N VAL A 511 -13.69 28.10 3.03
CA VAL A 511 -13.95 29.28 3.88
C VAL A 511 -12.64 29.97 4.29
N GLN A 512 -11.57 29.22 4.49
CA GLN A 512 -10.24 29.76 4.82
C GLN A 512 -9.43 30.23 3.59
N GLY A 513 -9.98 30.14 2.37
CA GLY A 513 -9.27 30.49 1.14
C GLY A 513 -8.12 29.54 0.78
N LYS A 514 -8.19 28.29 1.25
CA LYS A 514 -7.20 27.23 0.99
C LYS A 514 -7.76 26.19 0.03
N GLU A 515 -6.87 25.55 -0.72
CA GLU A 515 -7.24 24.40 -1.54
C GLU A 515 -7.38 23.15 -0.66
N TRP A 516 -8.50 22.44 -0.80
CA TRP A 516 -8.71 21.15 -0.15
C TRP A 516 -7.90 20.05 -0.84
N GLN A 517 -7.25 19.19 -0.05
CA GLN A 517 -6.48 18.06 -0.56
C GLN A 517 -6.96 16.76 0.11
N PRO A 518 -7.30 15.72 -0.67
CA PRO A 518 -7.67 14.43 -0.11
C PRO A 518 -6.49 13.75 0.57
N PHE A 519 -6.77 12.72 1.36
CA PHE A 519 -5.74 11.84 1.90
C PHE A 519 -4.94 11.18 0.77
N LYS A 520 -3.61 11.40 0.73
CA LYS A 520 -2.72 10.98 -0.38
C LYS A 520 -1.61 10.00 0.02
N LYS A 521 -1.44 9.67 1.30
CA LYS A 521 -0.31 8.83 1.75
C LYS A 521 -0.47 7.38 1.27
N GLY A 522 0.56 6.86 0.58
CA GLY A 522 0.63 5.45 0.20
C GLY A 522 0.82 4.52 1.40
N LEU A 523 0.37 3.27 1.29
CA LEU A 523 0.55 2.25 2.32
C LEU A 523 2.04 1.91 2.48
N ILE A 524 2.51 1.82 3.73
CA ILE A 524 3.87 1.33 3.99
C ILE A 524 4.01 -0.15 3.59
N PRO A 525 5.03 -0.52 2.79
CA PRO A 525 5.27 -1.92 2.42
C PRO A 525 5.56 -2.79 3.65
N ALA A 526 4.95 -3.98 3.73
CA ALA A 526 5.13 -4.86 4.88
C ALA A 526 6.58 -5.38 5.02
N ASP A 527 7.27 -5.58 3.90
CA ASP A 527 8.67 -6.00 3.81
C ASP A 527 9.67 -4.92 4.28
N SER A 528 9.23 -3.67 4.42
CA SER A 528 10.04 -2.60 4.99
C SER A 528 10.14 -2.67 6.52
N LEU A 529 9.27 -3.44 7.19
CA LEU A 529 9.21 -3.53 8.65
C LEU A 529 10.14 -4.63 9.17
N THR A 530 11.04 -4.28 10.09
CA THR A 530 11.89 -5.27 10.77
C THR A 530 11.22 -5.81 12.03
N LEU A 531 10.60 -6.98 11.92
CA LEU A 531 9.83 -7.59 13.01
C LEU A 531 10.68 -8.27 14.09
N ALA A 532 11.97 -8.52 13.83
CA ALA A 532 12.88 -9.23 14.73
C ALA A 532 13.07 -8.55 16.10
N HIS A 533 12.71 -7.27 16.22
CA HIS A 533 12.77 -6.50 17.47
C HIS A 533 11.58 -6.74 18.40
N TYR A 534 10.57 -7.48 17.97
CA TYR A 534 9.31 -7.65 18.70
C TYR A 534 9.12 -9.08 19.19
N CYS A 535 8.92 -9.23 20.50
CA CYS A 535 8.56 -10.50 21.10
C CYS A 535 7.06 -10.76 20.88
N PRO A 536 6.67 -11.95 20.38
CA PRO A 536 5.28 -12.37 20.36
C PRO A 536 4.71 -12.48 21.79
N THR A 537 3.52 -11.92 22.01
CA THR A 537 2.76 -12.12 23.25
C THR A 537 1.66 -13.15 23.03
N GLN A 538 1.43 -14.01 24.02
CA GLN A 538 0.25 -14.90 24.06
C GLN A 538 -0.96 -14.23 24.72
N ASP A 539 -0.72 -13.15 25.46
CA ASP A 539 -1.76 -12.36 26.14
C ASP A 539 -1.67 -10.91 25.61
N PRO A 540 -2.50 -10.53 24.63
CA PRO A 540 -2.57 -9.15 24.16
C PRO A 540 -3.10 -8.29 25.30
N GLY A 541 -2.22 -7.43 25.84
CA GLY A 541 -2.38 -6.78 27.14
C GLY A 541 -3.75 -6.16 27.45
N ALA A 542 -4.08 -6.15 28.74
CA ALA A 542 -5.36 -5.68 29.29
C ALA A 542 -5.46 -4.15 29.42
N SER A 543 -4.41 -3.39 29.05
CA SER A 543 -4.34 -1.94 29.25
C SER A 543 -3.91 -1.17 27.99
N GLN A 544 -4.29 0.11 27.95
CA GLN A 544 -3.94 1.00 26.83
C GLN A 544 -2.41 1.17 26.68
N ALA A 545 -1.66 1.09 27.78
CA ALA A 545 -0.21 1.20 27.76
C ALA A 545 0.43 -0.03 27.08
N GLU A 546 -0.04 -1.23 27.39
CA GLU A 546 0.45 -2.46 26.77
C GLU A 546 0.12 -2.50 25.27
N GLU A 547 -1.08 -2.06 24.88
CA GLU A 547 -1.46 -1.83 23.47
C GLU A 547 -0.50 -0.88 22.75
N ALA A 548 -0.09 0.17 23.44
CA ALA A 548 0.79 1.18 22.89
C ALA A 548 2.24 0.70 22.77
N ASP A 549 2.71 -0.10 23.72
CA ASP A 549 4.05 -0.66 23.69
C ASP A 549 4.21 -1.71 22.61
N ARG A 550 3.22 -2.60 22.44
CA ARG A 550 3.22 -3.65 21.40
C ARG A 550 3.08 -3.11 19.97
N CYS A 551 2.65 -1.87 19.79
CA CYS A 551 2.50 -1.26 18.47
C CYS A 551 3.81 -1.13 17.67
N LEU A 552 3.84 -1.70 16.45
CA LEU A 552 5.02 -1.67 15.56
C LEU A 552 5.40 -0.25 15.07
N SER A 553 4.48 0.71 15.20
CA SER A 553 4.66 2.11 14.76
C SER A 553 5.01 2.22 13.27
N CYS A 554 4.31 1.45 12.43
CA CYS A 554 4.53 1.38 10.98
C CYS A 554 4.59 2.79 10.35
N GLY A 555 5.69 3.11 9.69
CA GLY A 555 5.91 4.38 9.00
C GLY A 555 6.12 5.60 9.90
N THR A 556 6.22 5.42 11.23
CA THR A 556 6.41 6.52 12.19
C THR A 556 7.52 6.19 13.19
N CYS A 557 8.48 7.11 13.34
CA CYS A 557 9.66 6.89 14.17
C CYS A 557 9.30 6.73 15.65
N ARG A 558 9.91 5.72 16.28
CA ARG A 558 9.85 5.49 17.73
C ARG A 558 10.98 6.16 18.51
N ASP A 559 11.87 6.88 17.84
CA ASP A 559 13.09 7.46 18.45
C ASP A 559 13.94 6.44 19.22
N CYS A 560 14.04 5.20 18.72
CA CYS A 560 14.72 4.10 19.42
C CYS A 560 16.25 4.11 19.33
N HIS A 561 16.85 5.07 18.61
CA HIS A 561 18.30 5.20 18.39
C HIS A 561 19.02 4.02 17.71
N LEU A 562 18.33 2.92 17.36
CA LEU A 562 18.95 1.75 16.71
C LEU A 562 19.73 2.09 15.44
N CYS A 563 19.25 3.04 14.64
CA CYS A 563 19.95 3.45 13.41
C CYS A 563 21.25 4.23 13.69
N GLU A 564 21.35 4.94 14.82
CA GLU A 564 22.61 5.54 15.26
C GLU A 564 23.57 4.44 15.75
N THR A 565 23.08 3.53 16.60
CA THR A 565 23.88 2.47 17.21
C THR A 565 24.43 1.47 16.18
N ILE A 566 23.64 1.06 15.18
CA ILE A 566 24.07 0.06 14.19
C ILE A 566 24.99 0.63 13.11
N CYS A 567 25.09 1.97 12.99
CA CYS A 567 25.80 2.58 11.88
C CYS A 567 27.31 2.37 12.02
N PRO A 568 27.96 1.55 11.16
CA PRO A 568 29.37 1.20 11.33
C PRO A 568 30.31 2.41 11.18
N GLN A 569 29.84 3.44 10.46
CA GLN A 569 30.61 4.66 10.21
C GLN A 569 30.20 5.82 11.13
N ASN A 570 29.27 5.61 12.07
CA ASN A 570 28.65 6.68 12.87
C ASN A 570 28.21 7.87 12.00
N ALA A 571 27.60 7.57 10.86
CA ALA A 571 27.16 8.55 9.88
C ALA A 571 25.75 9.09 10.17
N ILE A 572 24.99 8.47 11.07
CA ILE A 572 23.63 8.89 11.42
C ILE A 572 23.68 9.63 12.75
N SER A 573 22.97 10.75 12.85
CA SER A 573 22.83 11.52 14.08
C SER A 573 21.40 12.04 14.25
N ARG A 574 20.90 12.02 15.48
CA ARG A 574 19.64 12.65 15.85
C ARG A 574 19.81 14.15 16.04
N GLN A 575 18.98 14.94 15.38
CA GLN A 575 18.91 16.39 15.53
C GLN A 575 17.55 16.81 16.08
N LYS A 576 17.54 17.82 16.95
CA LYS A 576 16.29 18.47 17.40
C LYS A 576 15.86 19.49 16.34
N THR A 577 14.57 19.50 16.01
CA THR A 577 13.98 20.51 15.14
C THR A 577 13.45 21.70 15.97
N ILE A 578 13.15 22.81 15.29
CA ILE A 578 12.67 24.06 15.91
C ILE A 578 11.38 23.83 16.72
N ASP A 579 10.54 22.88 16.32
CA ASP A 579 9.25 22.58 16.95
C ASP A 579 9.34 21.57 18.11
N LYS A 580 10.52 21.39 18.72
CA LYS A 580 10.81 20.35 19.74
C LYS A 580 10.58 18.91 19.25
N ALA A 581 10.38 18.69 17.95
CA ALA A 581 10.43 17.38 17.33
C ALA A 581 11.89 16.98 17.06
N TYR A 582 12.07 15.82 16.42
CA TYR A 582 13.39 15.29 16.10
C TYR A 582 13.43 14.78 14.66
N GLN A 583 14.63 14.73 14.11
CA GLN A 583 14.92 14.08 12.85
C GLN A 583 16.25 13.33 12.92
N TYR A 584 16.40 12.30 12.09
CA TYR A 584 17.67 11.61 11.93
C TYR A 584 18.29 12.04 10.61
N VAL A 585 19.53 12.52 10.67
CA VAL A 585 20.26 13.05 9.52
C VAL A 585 21.48 12.18 9.24
N VAL A 586 21.76 11.99 7.95
CA VAL A 586 22.89 11.22 7.45
C VAL A 586 24.00 12.17 7.04
N ASN A 587 25.19 12.01 7.61
CA ASN A 587 26.40 12.69 7.17
C ASN A 587 26.91 12.01 5.87
N PRO A 588 26.92 12.73 4.73
CA PRO A 588 27.31 12.14 3.45
C PRO A 588 28.77 11.74 3.38
N ASP A 589 29.67 12.46 4.06
CA ASP A 589 31.12 12.22 4.05
C ASP A 589 31.50 10.93 4.79
N ARG A 590 30.62 10.43 5.65
CA ARG A 590 30.82 9.18 6.41
C ARG A 590 29.98 8.03 5.90
N CYS A 591 28.87 8.31 5.24
CA CYS A 591 27.91 7.28 4.87
C CYS A 591 28.37 6.47 3.66
N ILE A 592 28.64 5.18 3.88
CA ILE A 592 29.00 4.22 2.83
C ILE A 592 27.79 3.52 2.18
N ALA A 593 26.57 4.01 2.40
CA ALA A 593 25.33 3.48 1.83
C ALA A 593 25.07 1.97 2.05
N CYS A 594 25.57 1.39 3.15
CA CYS A 594 25.45 -0.06 3.43
C CYS A 594 24.03 -0.58 3.67
N GLY A 595 23.08 0.29 4.04
CA GLY A 595 21.67 -0.10 4.25
C GLY A 595 21.31 -0.62 5.65
N PHE A 596 22.26 -0.83 6.57
CA PHE A 596 21.94 -1.37 7.91
C PHE A 596 20.91 -0.56 8.70
N CYS A 597 20.88 0.76 8.53
CA CYS A 597 19.87 1.62 9.14
C CYS A 597 18.44 1.31 8.64
N ARG A 598 18.30 0.94 7.36
CA ARG A 598 17.06 0.43 6.78
C ARG A 598 16.73 -0.93 7.33
N ASP A 599 17.66 -1.87 7.25
CA ASP A 599 17.39 -3.27 7.58
C ASP A 599 17.13 -3.48 9.08
N THR A 600 17.66 -2.62 9.94
CA THR A 600 17.37 -2.66 11.38
C THR A 600 16.09 -1.92 11.77
N CYS A 601 15.53 -1.06 10.91
CA CYS A 601 14.46 -0.15 11.32
C CYS A 601 13.15 -0.91 11.62
N PRO A 602 12.67 -0.95 12.88
CA PRO A 602 11.44 -1.69 13.19
C PRO A 602 10.19 -1.07 12.56
N CYS A 603 10.27 0.19 12.12
CA CYS A 603 9.14 0.98 11.64
C CYS A 603 9.17 1.19 10.12
N GLY A 604 10.19 0.71 9.40
CA GLY A 604 10.32 0.85 7.94
C GLY A 604 10.47 2.27 7.43
N ILE A 605 11.18 3.13 8.16
CA ILE A 605 11.29 4.57 7.87
C ILE A 605 12.46 4.89 6.95
N TRP A 606 13.53 4.11 7.05
CA TRP A 606 14.74 4.35 6.27
C TRP A 606 14.57 3.74 4.88
N VAL A 607 14.62 4.57 3.86
CA VAL A 607 14.56 4.15 2.45
C VAL A 607 15.92 4.35 1.80
N MET A 608 16.35 3.41 0.97
CA MET A 608 17.58 3.56 0.18
C MET A 608 17.22 4.19 -1.16
N GLN A 609 17.51 5.47 -1.34
CA GLN A 609 17.30 6.18 -2.59
C GLN A 609 18.56 6.14 -3.46
N PRO A 610 18.44 6.17 -4.79
CA PRO A 610 19.55 6.56 -5.66
C PRO A 610 20.14 7.90 -5.19
N PHE A 611 21.45 8.05 -5.35
CA PHE A 611 22.05 9.37 -5.20
C PHE A 611 21.84 10.11 -6.53
N ASP A 612 21.02 11.18 -6.49
CA ASP A 612 20.69 12.03 -7.64
C ASP A 612 21.74 13.14 -7.83
#